data_AF-A0A225URF6-F1
#
_entry.id   AF-A0A225URF6-F1
#
_cell.length_a   1.000
_cell.length_b   1.000
_cell.length_c   1.000
_cell.angle_alpha   90.00
_cell.angle_beta   90.00
_cell.angle_gamma   90.00
#
_symmetry.space_group_name_H-M   'P 1'
#
loop_
_entity.id
_entity.type
_entity.pdbx_description
1 polymer ?
#
loop_
_entity_poly.entity_id
_entity_poly.type
_entity_poly.pdbx_seq_one_letter_code
_entity_poly.pdbx_strand_id
1 'polypeptide(L)'
;ELGPDDFFPNRCAVCANGFERPSIPPRPSVQVPAVVDPIPSVDALVQDAPSLEHDTHVLRSRLELTWALNAGLEAHASVLHEELDALRDRAREGYNIGLDAVDRLSREVETRDKTLRELQDENEGLRAHASGATEWKTLYDNLCRTTADEAAAYQDAQARAEARISNLNSRIAALTSSPPTTPAFPTAVASPPLVSGAATQTDIASASSNSSSAATSQTDLSGNEVSRALADLSSLETSVTALRAQIGSLTRERDSALIPNIRHRDQRDSMVSELCDARNVVARSRPELDVARAANIPLLDDLRRVNALLVAHAAEHQRDVTRVRDLEVSSSTAGRSVLLRKPPVTTRRLFCFRLHRVLMRSAWLLCPCAAPRLNDGLKHRTTSAAYRLGWCRWRTRFLAAAAPPLPGSSV
;
A
#
# COMPACT_ATOMS: atom_id res chain seq x y z
N GLU A 1 21.72 6.54 -14.49
CA GLU A 1 20.82 6.80 -15.63
C GLU A 1 21.50 6.24 -16.87
N LEU A 2 20.90 5.25 -17.52
CA LEU A 2 21.38 4.71 -18.80
C LEU A 2 20.56 5.41 -19.88
N GLY A 3 21.24 6.00 -20.86
CA GLY A 3 20.62 6.84 -21.88
C GLY A 3 19.91 6.00 -22.95
N PRO A 4 18.92 6.57 -23.65
CA PRO A 4 18.23 5.89 -24.77
C PRO A 4 19.19 5.50 -25.93
N ASP A 5 20.40 6.05 -25.95
CA ASP A 5 21.44 5.72 -26.93
C ASP A 5 22.26 4.46 -26.58
N ASP A 6 22.11 3.89 -25.38
CA ASP A 6 22.78 2.64 -24.98
C ASP A 6 22.09 1.38 -25.58
N PHE A 7 20.95 1.56 -26.26
CA PHE A 7 20.11 0.49 -26.82
C PHE A 7 20.11 0.44 -28.37
N PHE A 8 21.19 0.84 -29.04
CA PHE A 8 21.31 0.60 -30.48
C PHE A 8 21.96 -0.77 -30.78
N PRO A 9 21.21 -1.79 -31.26
CA PRO A 9 21.78 -3.05 -31.71
C PRO A 9 22.21 -2.98 -33.19
N ASN A 10 22.62 -1.81 -33.68
CA ASN A 10 22.87 -1.58 -35.11
C ASN A 10 24.30 -1.87 -35.54
N ARG A 11 25.14 -2.42 -34.67
CA ARG A 11 26.47 -2.88 -35.05
C ARG A 11 26.71 -4.26 -34.47
N CYS A 12 26.65 -5.27 -35.33
CA CYS A 12 27.33 -6.53 -35.07
C CYS A 12 28.76 -6.19 -34.61
N ALA A 13 29.16 -6.62 -33.41
CA ALA A 13 30.50 -6.31 -32.87
C ALA A 13 31.63 -6.73 -33.82
N VAL A 14 31.40 -7.74 -34.66
CA VAL A 14 32.31 -8.17 -35.73
C VAL A 14 32.47 -7.10 -36.81
N CYS A 15 31.38 -6.43 -37.19
CA CYS A 15 31.40 -5.33 -38.15
C CYS A 15 31.93 -4.01 -37.56
N ALA A 16 31.75 -3.78 -36.26
CA ALA A 16 32.29 -2.60 -35.56
C ALA A 16 33.82 -2.64 -35.44
N ASN A 17 34.39 -3.84 -35.31
CA ASN A 17 35.83 -4.06 -35.18
C ASN A 17 36.60 -4.11 -36.51
N GLY A 18 35.95 -3.77 -37.64
CA GLY A 18 36.60 -3.72 -38.95
C GLY A 18 36.93 -5.08 -39.56
N PHE A 19 36.38 -6.18 -39.04
CA PHE A 19 36.54 -7.49 -39.67
C PHE A 19 35.66 -7.57 -40.93
N GLU A 20 36.31 -7.61 -42.10
CA GLU A 20 35.64 -7.86 -43.38
C GLU A 20 34.84 -9.17 -43.30
N ARG A 21 33.68 -9.18 -43.97
CA ARG A 21 32.85 -10.38 -44.09
C ARG A 21 33.71 -11.50 -44.70
N PRO A 22 33.91 -12.64 -44.02
CA PRO A 22 34.71 -13.72 -44.57
C PRO A 22 34.11 -14.17 -45.90
N SER A 23 34.91 -14.15 -46.97
CA SER A 23 34.48 -14.63 -48.27
C SER A 23 34.19 -16.13 -48.21
N ILE A 24 33.01 -16.53 -48.68
CA ILE A 24 32.63 -17.95 -48.72
C ILE A 24 33.48 -18.60 -49.82
N PRO A 25 34.30 -19.61 -49.50
CA PRO A 25 35.08 -20.30 -50.52
C PRO A 25 34.16 -20.91 -51.59
N PRO A 26 34.56 -20.90 -52.87
CA PRO A 26 33.77 -21.49 -53.95
C PRO A 26 33.48 -22.98 -53.66
N ARG A 27 32.40 -23.49 -54.26
CA ARG A 27 32.07 -24.92 -54.14
C ARG A 27 33.17 -25.74 -54.85
N PRO A 28 33.60 -26.89 -54.28
CA PRO A 28 34.55 -27.77 -54.95
C PRO A 28 33.99 -28.21 -56.31
N SER A 29 34.84 -28.22 -57.32
CA SER A 29 34.47 -28.47 -58.71
C SER A 29 34.40 -29.95 -59.08
N VAL A 30 35.01 -30.83 -58.28
CA VAL A 30 35.05 -32.26 -58.57
C VAL A 30 33.77 -32.94 -58.08
N GLN A 31 33.01 -33.52 -59.01
CA GLN A 31 31.96 -34.48 -58.67
C GLN A 31 32.63 -35.79 -58.24
N VAL A 32 32.36 -36.25 -57.02
CA VAL A 32 32.79 -37.58 -56.57
C VAL A 32 32.10 -38.62 -57.46
N PRO A 33 32.84 -39.46 -58.22
CA PRO A 33 32.24 -40.48 -59.07
C PRO A 33 31.33 -41.40 -58.26
N ALA A 34 30.22 -41.83 -58.86
CA ALA A 34 29.35 -42.80 -58.21
C ALA A 34 30.11 -44.13 -58.08
N VAL A 35 29.80 -44.92 -57.05
CA VAL A 35 30.48 -46.18 -56.69
C VAL A 35 30.51 -47.24 -57.81
N VAL A 36 29.87 -46.98 -58.95
CA VAL A 36 29.71 -47.90 -60.10
C VAL A 36 30.57 -47.49 -61.30
N ASP A 37 31.27 -46.34 -61.26
CA ASP A 37 32.06 -45.87 -62.39
C ASP A 37 33.41 -46.64 -62.52
N PRO A 38 33.86 -46.99 -63.75
CA PRO A 38 35.12 -47.69 -63.97
C PRO A 38 36.31 -46.91 -63.39
N ILE A 39 37.30 -47.61 -62.82
CA ILE A 39 38.49 -47.00 -62.23
C ILE A 39 39.21 -46.16 -63.30
N PRO A 40 39.37 -44.83 -63.10
CA PRO A 40 40.07 -43.98 -64.06
C PRO A 40 41.52 -44.42 -64.21
N SER A 41 42.07 -44.28 -65.43
CA SER A 41 43.47 -44.60 -65.72
C SER A 41 44.43 -43.80 -64.83
N VAL A 42 45.64 -44.32 -64.60
CA VAL A 42 46.67 -43.65 -63.79
C VAL A 42 46.96 -42.23 -64.30
N ASP A 43 46.96 -42.03 -65.61
CA ASP A 43 47.19 -40.71 -66.23
C ASP A 43 46.03 -39.74 -65.95
N ALA A 44 44.79 -40.22 -65.92
CA ALA A 44 43.63 -39.40 -65.54
C ALA A 44 43.69 -39.00 -64.06
N LEU A 45 44.11 -39.91 -63.19
CA LEU A 45 44.28 -39.62 -61.75
C LEU A 45 45.41 -38.62 -61.49
N VAL A 46 46.50 -38.68 -62.26
CA VAL A 46 47.60 -37.71 -62.18
C VAL A 46 47.18 -36.34 -62.70
N GLN A 47 46.34 -36.29 -63.74
CA GLN A 47 45.76 -35.03 -64.25
C GLN A 47 44.77 -34.39 -63.25
N ASP A 48 44.03 -35.20 -62.47
CA ASP A 48 43.07 -34.71 -61.48
C ASP A 48 43.71 -34.34 -60.11
N ALA A 49 44.93 -34.77 -59.84
CA ALA A 49 45.60 -34.54 -58.55
C ALA A 49 45.68 -33.06 -58.12
N PRO A 50 46.02 -32.08 -59.01
CA PRO A 50 46.01 -30.67 -58.65
C PRO A 50 44.61 -30.13 -58.30
N SER A 51 43.56 -30.65 -58.96
CA SER A 51 42.16 -30.30 -58.67
C SER A 51 41.75 -30.81 -57.28
N LEU A 52 42.14 -32.03 -56.94
CA LEU A 52 41.85 -32.62 -55.63
C LEU A 52 42.62 -31.92 -54.50
N GLU A 53 43.86 -31.50 -54.74
CA GLU A 53 44.65 -30.70 -53.81
C GLU A 53 44.00 -29.34 -53.56
N HIS A 54 43.55 -28.66 -54.63
CA HIS A 54 42.79 -27.41 -54.53
C HIS A 54 41.51 -27.58 -53.71
N ASP A 55 40.71 -28.61 -53.98
CA ASP A 55 39.47 -28.90 -53.24
C ASP A 55 39.75 -29.23 -51.76
N THR A 56 40.85 -29.92 -51.47
CA THR A 56 41.28 -30.21 -50.10
C THR A 56 41.64 -28.93 -49.35
N HIS A 57 42.32 -27.98 -50.01
CA HIS A 57 42.59 -26.66 -49.45
C HIS A 57 41.30 -25.87 -49.20
N VAL A 58 40.36 -25.86 -50.16
CA VAL A 58 39.06 -25.19 -50.02
C VAL A 58 38.27 -25.76 -48.82
N LEU A 59 38.23 -27.08 -48.67
CA LEU A 59 37.55 -27.74 -47.55
C LEU A 59 38.22 -27.42 -46.20
N ARG A 60 39.55 -27.38 -46.15
CA ARG A 60 40.28 -26.98 -44.94
C ARG A 60 39.96 -25.54 -44.55
N SER A 61 39.98 -24.59 -45.49
CA SER A 61 39.60 -23.20 -45.23
C SER A 61 38.15 -23.04 -44.78
N ARG A 62 37.20 -23.82 -45.34
CA ARG A 62 35.80 -23.82 -44.89
C ARG A 62 35.64 -24.36 -43.47
N LEU A 63 36.40 -25.40 -43.11
CA LEU A 63 36.40 -25.96 -41.76
C LEU A 63 36.94 -24.95 -40.74
N GLU A 64 38.05 -24.29 -41.05
CA GLU A 64 38.66 -23.24 -40.22
C GLU A 64 37.69 -22.05 -40.02
N LEU A 65 37.04 -21.59 -41.10
CA LEU A 65 36.03 -20.55 -41.01
C LEU A 65 34.85 -20.96 -40.12
N THR A 66 34.35 -22.19 -40.29
CA THR A 66 33.24 -22.72 -39.48
C THR A 66 33.64 -22.79 -38.00
N TRP A 67 34.89 -23.18 -37.70
CA TRP A 67 35.38 -23.22 -36.34
C TRP A 67 35.49 -21.82 -35.73
N ALA A 68 36.02 -20.84 -36.48
CA ALA A 68 36.10 -19.45 -36.05
C ALA A 68 34.71 -18.83 -35.79
N LEU A 69 33.74 -19.08 -36.67
CA LEU A 69 32.35 -18.62 -36.49
C LEU A 69 31.70 -19.27 -35.26
N ASN A 70 31.88 -20.57 -35.06
CA ASN A 70 31.36 -21.26 -33.88
C ASN A 70 31.98 -20.73 -32.58
N ALA A 71 33.28 -20.46 -32.56
CA ALA A 71 33.95 -19.86 -31.41
C ALA A 71 33.45 -18.43 -31.13
N GLY A 72 33.24 -17.63 -32.19
CA GLY A 72 32.66 -16.29 -32.07
C GLY A 72 31.22 -16.30 -31.53
N LEU A 73 30.39 -17.25 -31.99
CA LEU A 73 29.03 -17.44 -31.47
C LEU A 73 29.02 -17.90 -30.02
N GLU A 74 29.95 -18.77 -29.62
CA GLU A 74 30.09 -19.21 -28.22
C GLU A 74 30.50 -18.05 -27.31
N ALA A 75 31.47 -17.22 -27.73
CA ALA A 75 31.87 -16.03 -27.01
C ALA A 75 30.71 -15.02 -26.87
N HIS A 76 29.99 -14.76 -27.95
CA HIS A 76 28.83 -13.85 -27.93
C HIS A 76 27.71 -14.38 -27.03
N ALA A 77 27.43 -15.69 -27.06
CA ALA A 77 26.46 -16.32 -26.17
C ALA A 77 26.87 -16.21 -24.70
N SER A 78 28.16 -16.31 -24.37
CA SER A 78 28.68 -16.12 -23.01
C SER A 78 28.44 -14.70 -22.51
N VAL A 79 28.79 -13.69 -23.30
CA VAL A 79 28.59 -12.27 -22.95
C VAL A 79 27.11 -11.97 -22.71
N LEU A 80 26.23 -12.40 -23.62
CA LEU A 80 24.78 -12.23 -23.44
C LEU A 80 24.27 -12.93 -22.18
N HIS A 81 24.83 -14.08 -21.81
CA HIS A 81 24.42 -14.79 -20.60
C HIS A 81 24.80 -14.03 -19.33
N GLU A 82 26.02 -13.48 -19.28
CA GLU A 82 26.50 -12.64 -18.18
C GLU A 82 25.66 -11.36 -18.04
N GLU A 83 25.33 -10.70 -19.15
CA GLU A 83 24.48 -9.50 -19.15
C GLU A 83 23.06 -9.80 -18.65
N LEU A 84 22.46 -10.92 -19.10
CA LEU A 84 21.15 -11.37 -18.64
C LEU A 84 21.14 -11.72 -17.14
N ASP A 85 22.20 -12.36 -16.65
CA ASP A 85 22.36 -12.65 -15.22
C ASP A 85 22.47 -11.35 -14.41
N ALA A 86 23.26 -10.38 -14.88
CA ALA A 86 23.39 -9.08 -14.23
C ALA A 86 22.07 -8.30 -14.21
N LEU A 87 21.28 -8.35 -15.29
CA LEU A 87 19.94 -7.75 -15.35
C LEU A 87 18.98 -8.42 -14.36
N ARG A 88 18.99 -9.76 -14.29
CA ARG A 88 18.18 -10.52 -13.34
C ARG A 88 18.53 -10.15 -11.90
N ASP A 89 19.81 -10.06 -11.58
CA ASP A 89 20.26 -9.78 -10.21
C ASP A 89 19.92 -8.35 -9.80
N ARG A 90 20.05 -7.36 -10.70
CA ARG A 90 19.53 -6.00 -10.47
C ARG A 90 18.02 -5.97 -10.25
N ALA A 91 17.25 -6.73 -11.03
CA ALA A 91 15.80 -6.80 -10.86
C ALA A 91 15.40 -7.43 -9.52
N ARG A 92 16.12 -8.47 -9.07
CA ARG A 92 15.92 -9.08 -7.73
C ARG A 92 16.24 -8.10 -6.62
N GLU A 93 17.32 -7.35 -6.73
CA GLU A 93 17.68 -6.33 -5.74
C GLU A 93 16.59 -5.26 -5.62
N GLY A 94 16.12 -4.72 -6.75
CA GLY A 94 15.01 -3.76 -6.75
C GLY A 94 13.72 -4.33 -6.15
N TYR A 95 13.43 -5.62 -6.38
CA TYR A 95 12.29 -6.30 -5.76
C TYR A 95 12.44 -6.44 -4.24
N ASN A 96 13.63 -6.81 -3.76
CA ASN A 96 13.91 -6.94 -2.33
C ASN A 96 13.81 -5.59 -1.61
N ILE A 97 14.37 -4.52 -2.19
CA ILE A 97 14.22 -3.15 -1.67
C ILE A 97 12.74 -2.75 -1.59
N GLY A 98 11.96 -3.10 -2.61
CA GLY A 98 10.52 -2.88 -2.63
C GLY A 98 9.79 -3.63 -1.51
N LEU A 99 10.13 -4.90 -1.28
CA LEU A 99 9.58 -5.70 -0.17
C LEU A 99 9.91 -5.09 1.20
N ASP A 100 11.15 -4.68 1.42
CA ASP A 100 11.57 -4.05 2.68
C ASP A 100 10.85 -2.72 2.92
N ALA A 101 10.58 -1.96 1.85
CA ALA A 101 9.79 -0.74 1.93
C ALA A 101 8.33 -1.01 2.32
N VAL A 102 7.72 -2.04 1.72
CA VAL A 102 6.35 -2.46 2.06
C VAL A 102 6.28 -2.95 3.51
N ASP A 103 7.23 -3.76 3.97
CA ASP A 103 7.26 -4.26 5.35
C ASP A 103 7.40 -3.11 6.36
N ARG A 104 8.26 -2.14 6.07
CA ARG A 104 8.40 -0.92 6.89
C ARG A 104 7.08 -0.14 6.98
N LEU A 105 6.44 0.11 5.83
CA LEU A 105 5.17 0.82 5.79
C LEU A 105 4.06 0.05 6.52
N SER A 106 4.03 -1.28 6.41
CA SER A 106 3.07 -2.13 7.13
C SER A 106 3.19 -1.94 8.65
N ARG A 107 4.42 -1.98 9.19
CA ARG A 107 4.67 -1.74 10.63
C ARG A 107 4.26 -0.33 11.07
N GLU A 108 4.44 0.67 10.22
CA GLU A 108 4.04 2.04 10.49
C GLU A 108 2.51 2.19 10.52
N VAL A 109 1.81 1.54 9.60
CA VAL A 109 0.33 1.48 9.58
C VAL A 109 -0.18 0.79 10.85
N GLU A 110 0.36 -0.36 11.23
CA GLU A 110 -0.02 -1.05 12.47
C GLU A 110 0.18 -0.16 13.71
N THR A 111 1.27 0.59 13.75
CA THR A 111 1.54 1.55 14.83
C THR A 111 0.52 2.67 14.85
N ARG A 112 0.19 3.25 13.68
CA ARG A 112 -0.84 4.29 13.56
C ARG A 112 -2.21 3.76 13.97
N ASP A 113 -2.59 2.57 13.53
CA ASP A 113 -3.86 1.94 13.88
C ASP A 113 -3.98 1.65 15.39
N LYS A 114 -2.85 1.34 16.04
CA LYS A 114 -2.80 1.26 17.50
C LYS A 114 -3.05 2.61 18.15
N THR A 115 -2.34 3.66 17.72
CA THR A 115 -2.52 5.02 18.29
C THR A 115 -3.93 5.57 18.04
N LEU A 116 -4.54 5.27 16.89
CA LEU A 116 -5.90 5.69 16.59
C LEU A 116 -6.92 5.03 17.54
N ARG A 117 -6.73 3.75 17.88
CA ARG A 117 -7.58 3.06 18.86
C ARG A 117 -7.42 3.66 20.26
N GLU A 118 -6.19 3.93 20.70
CA GLU A 118 -5.93 4.57 21.98
C GLU A 118 -6.60 5.95 22.08
N LEU A 119 -6.46 6.78 21.03
CA LEU A 119 -7.13 8.08 20.97
C LEU A 119 -8.66 7.98 20.92
N GLN A 120 -9.21 6.95 20.28
CA GLN A 120 -10.65 6.70 20.28
C GLN A 120 -11.16 6.35 21.69
N ASP A 121 -10.45 5.47 22.39
CA ASP A 121 -10.78 5.09 23.77
C ASP A 121 -10.70 6.28 24.72
N GLU A 122 -9.65 7.11 24.60
CA GLU A 122 -9.52 8.35 25.35
C GLU A 122 -10.66 9.33 25.06
N ASN A 123 -11.03 9.49 23.78
CA ASN A 123 -12.11 10.38 23.39
C ASN A 123 -13.46 9.91 23.95
N GLU A 124 -13.69 8.61 23.96
CA GLU A 124 -14.88 8.02 24.57
C GLU A 124 -14.90 8.23 26.09
N GLY A 125 -13.76 8.07 26.75
CA GLY A 125 -13.59 8.43 28.15
C GLY A 125 -13.92 9.90 28.43
N LEU A 126 -13.46 10.82 27.60
CA LEU A 126 -13.76 12.25 27.73
C LEU A 126 -15.25 12.55 27.53
N ARG A 127 -15.92 11.87 26.59
CA ARG A 127 -17.38 12.01 26.42
C ARG A 127 -18.15 11.50 27.64
N ALA A 128 -17.73 10.38 28.22
CA ALA A 128 -18.30 9.87 29.46
C ALA A 128 -18.11 10.86 30.63
N HIS A 129 -16.94 11.48 30.74
CA HIS A 129 -16.70 12.53 31.75
C HIS A 129 -17.57 13.76 31.53
N ALA A 130 -17.71 14.22 30.28
CA ALA A 130 -18.55 15.36 29.94
C ALA A 130 -20.03 15.10 30.27
N SER A 131 -20.54 13.91 29.94
CA SER A 131 -21.92 13.53 30.30
C SER A 131 -22.11 13.46 31.82
N GLY A 132 -21.19 12.85 32.56
CA GLY A 132 -21.22 12.85 34.03
C GLY A 132 -21.20 14.27 34.62
N ALA A 133 -20.41 15.19 34.06
CA ALA A 133 -20.40 16.59 34.48
C ALA A 133 -21.75 17.29 34.23
N THR A 134 -22.42 16.99 33.11
CA THR A 134 -23.78 17.53 32.84
C THR A 134 -24.83 16.99 33.81
N GLU A 135 -24.74 15.72 34.19
CA GLU A 135 -25.61 15.13 35.21
C GLU A 135 -25.40 15.80 36.57
N TRP A 136 -24.15 15.93 37.01
CA TRP A 136 -23.80 16.62 38.26
C TRP A 136 -24.30 18.07 38.28
N LYS A 137 -24.13 18.80 37.18
CA LYS A 137 -24.67 20.15 37.04
C LYS A 137 -26.20 20.17 37.21
N THR A 138 -26.89 19.22 36.57
CA THR A 138 -28.35 19.12 36.66
C THR A 138 -28.80 18.82 38.10
N LEU A 139 -28.09 17.95 38.82
CA LEU A 139 -28.35 17.66 40.24
C LEU A 139 -28.11 18.90 41.11
N TYR A 140 -27.02 19.63 40.86
CA TYR A 140 -26.71 20.87 41.58
C TYR A 140 -27.77 21.94 41.35
N ASP A 141 -28.17 22.18 40.10
CA ASP A 141 -29.20 23.16 39.75
C ASP A 141 -30.56 22.80 40.37
N ASN A 142 -30.89 21.50 40.46
CA ASN A 142 -32.07 21.02 41.18
C ASN A 142 -31.98 21.34 42.67
N LEU A 143 -30.85 21.03 43.30
CA LEU A 143 -30.63 21.29 44.73
C LEU A 143 -30.75 22.78 45.04
N CYS A 144 -30.13 23.65 44.24
CA CYS A 144 -30.23 25.10 44.38
C CYS A 144 -31.67 25.61 44.26
N ARG A 145 -32.47 25.05 43.35
CA ARG A 145 -33.90 25.40 43.26
C ARG A 145 -34.66 24.95 44.49
N THR A 146 -34.49 23.70 44.92
CA THR A 146 -35.21 23.19 46.11
C THR A 146 -34.87 23.98 47.37
N THR A 147 -33.61 24.35 47.57
CA THR A 147 -33.21 25.16 48.72
C THR A 147 -33.74 26.59 48.65
N ALA A 148 -33.81 27.18 47.45
CA ALA A 148 -34.44 28.48 47.25
C ALA A 148 -35.96 28.44 47.54
N ASP A 149 -36.66 27.39 47.07
CA ASP A 149 -38.09 27.20 47.31
C ASP A 149 -38.38 26.99 48.81
N GLU A 150 -37.57 26.20 49.51
CA GLU A 150 -37.67 26.01 50.96
C GLU A 150 -37.41 27.32 51.72
N ALA A 151 -36.39 28.08 51.33
CA ALA A 151 -36.09 29.38 51.95
C ALA A 151 -37.26 30.37 51.78
N ALA A 152 -37.87 30.44 50.60
CA ALA A 152 -39.05 31.25 50.37
C ALA A 152 -40.24 30.80 51.24
N ALA A 153 -40.46 29.49 51.37
CA ALA A 153 -41.51 28.95 52.24
C ALA A 153 -41.30 29.31 53.71
N TYR A 154 -40.05 29.31 54.20
CA TYR A 154 -39.72 29.75 55.55
C TYR A 154 -39.95 31.26 55.76
N GLN A 155 -39.58 32.09 54.77
CA GLN A 155 -39.86 33.53 54.81
C GLN A 155 -41.36 33.83 54.87
N ASP A 156 -42.17 33.14 54.06
CA ASP A 156 -43.64 33.26 54.09
C ASP A 156 -44.24 32.78 55.42
N ALA A 157 -43.67 31.72 56.02
CA ALA A 157 -44.09 31.25 57.34
C ALA A 157 -43.77 32.29 58.42
N GLN A 158 -42.60 32.92 58.35
CA GLN A 158 -42.21 33.99 59.26
C GLN A 158 -43.13 35.21 59.12
N ALA A 159 -43.38 35.69 57.89
CA ALA A 159 -44.27 36.82 57.64
C ALA A 159 -45.70 36.56 58.17
N ARG A 160 -46.22 35.33 58.02
CA ARG A 160 -47.50 34.92 58.61
C ARG A 160 -47.48 34.93 60.13
N ALA A 161 -46.39 34.50 60.75
CA ALA A 161 -46.24 34.54 62.20
C ALA A 161 -46.19 35.98 62.73
N GLU A 162 -45.44 36.87 62.07
CA GLU A 162 -45.36 38.29 62.41
C GLU A 162 -46.72 38.99 62.27
N ALA A 163 -47.46 38.72 61.19
CA ALA A 163 -48.81 39.24 61.01
C ALA A 163 -49.76 38.78 62.14
N ARG A 164 -49.63 37.53 62.59
CA ARG A 164 -50.42 36.99 63.70
C ARG A 164 -50.04 37.62 65.04
N ILE A 165 -48.76 37.88 65.29
CA ILE A 165 -48.28 38.63 66.47
C ILE A 165 -48.85 40.05 66.46
N SER A 166 -48.76 40.75 65.31
CA SER A 166 -49.31 42.09 65.16
C SER A 166 -50.81 42.14 65.45
N ASN A 167 -51.59 41.19 64.90
CA ASN A 167 -53.02 41.07 65.18
C ASN A 167 -53.33 40.86 66.67
N LEU A 168 -52.60 39.97 67.35
CA LEU A 168 -52.76 39.74 68.78
C LEU A 168 -52.43 40.98 69.60
N ASN A 169 -51.34 41.69 69.27
CA ASN A 169 -50.96 42.95 69.91
C ASN A 169 -52.04 44.01 69.73
N SER A 170 -52.63 44.15 68.54
CA SER A 170 -53.75 45.07 68.32
C SER A 170 -54.97 44.71 69.20
N ARG A 171 -55.27 43.42 69.38
CA ARG A 171 -56.36 42.96 70.25
C ARG A 171 -56.08 43.26 71.73
N ILE A 172 -54.84 43.08 72.19
CA ILE A 172 -54.44 43.40 73.56
C ILE A 172 -54.56 44.92 73.78
N ALA A 173 -54.04 45.73 72.86
CA ALA A 173 -54.12 47.18 72.92
C ALA A 173 -55.59 47.67 73.01
N ALA A 174 -56.49 47.07 72.23
CA ALA A 174 -57.92 47.37 72.26
C ALA A 174 -58.60 46.99 73.59
N LEU A 175 -58.15 45.91 74.25
CA LEU A 175 -58.64 45.52 75.57
C LEU A 175 -58.14 46.46 76.67
N THR A 176 -56.93 47.01 76.53
CA THR A 176 -56.34 47.97 77.49
C THR A 176 -56.80 49.40 77.30
N SER A 177 -57.36 49.75 76.13
CA SER A 177 -57.85 51.09 75.81
C SER A 177 -59.35 51.30 76.09
N SER A 178 -60.06 50.32 76.65
CA SER A 178 -61.42 50.52 77.16
C SER A 178 -61.40 51.33 78.47
N PRO A 179 -61.95 52.57 78.51
CA PRO A 179 -62.23 53.25 79.77
C PRO A 179 -63.52 52.67 80.38
N PRO A 180 -63.71 52.70 81.71
CA PRO A 180 -65.02 52.45 82.29
C PRO A 180 -65.94 53.61 81.92
N THR A 181 -67.05 53.33 81.23
CA THR A 181 -68.13 54.31 81.06
C THR A 181 -69.39 53.79 81.75
N THR A 182 -69.81 54.52 82.78
CA THR A 182 -71.20 54.63 83.25
C THR A 182 -71.75 56.01 82.84
N PRO A 183 -73.09 56.19 82.72
CA PRO A 183 -73.70 56.80 81.53
C PRO A 183 -74.26 58.21 81.75
N ALA A 184 -74.42 58.99 80.68
CA ALA A 184 -75.51 59.98 80.51
C ALA A 184 -75.61 60.52 79.05
N PHE A 185 -76.84 60.49 78.51
CA PHE A 185 -77.38 61.22 77.33
C PHE A 185 -77.70 62.70 77.67
N PRO A 186 -78.29 63.53 76.77
CA PRO A 186 -78.16 63.75 75.31
C PRO A 186 -77.88 65.26 74.98
N THR A 187 -77.74 65.74 73.73
CA THR A 187 -78.84 66.33 72.93
C THR A 187 -78.38 66.73 71.49
N ALA A 188 -79.25 66.41 70.52
CA ALA A 188 -79.52 66.87 69.14
C ALA A 188 -78.69 68.03 68.50
N VAL A 189 -78.54 68.16 67.17
CA VAL A 189 -79.61 68.43 66.16
C VAL A 189 -79.17 68.13 64.70
N ALA A 190 -80.09 67.48 63.98
CA ALA A 190 -80.48 67.46 62.55
C ALA A 190 -79.52 67.80 61.38
N SER A 191 -79.28 66.76 60.55
CA SER A 191 -79.46 66.56 59.08
C SER A 191 -80.15 67.65 58.20
N PRO A 192 -80.24 67.48 56.85
CA PRO A 192 -79.28 67.15 55.76
C PRO A 192 -79.61 68.07 54.51
N PRO A 193 -79.53 67.73 53.19
CA PRO A 193 -78.83 66.67 52.46
C PRO A 193 -78.15 67.06 51.09
N LEU A 194 -77.49 66.06 50.48
CA LEU A 194 -77.46 65.65 49.05
C LEU A 194 -76.65 66.41 47.94
N VAL A 195 -75.76 65.60 47.33
CA VAL A 195 -75.54 65.33 45.88
C VAL A 195 -74.45 66.04 45.07
N SER A 196 -73.51 65.19 44.64
CA SER A 196 -72.73 65.03 43.39
C SER A 196 -72.35 66.21 42.49
N GLY A 197 -71.06 66.17 42.10
CA GLY A 197 -70.70 65.92 40.70
C GLY A 197 -69.64 66.83 40.08
N ALA A 198 -68.50 66.21 39.69
CA ALA A 198 -67.56 66.61 38.62
C ALA A 198 -66.80 67.96 38.81
N ALA A 199 -65.60 68.22 38.30
CA ALA A 199 -64.76 67.63 37.26
C ALA A 199 -63.30 68.14 37.40
N THR A 200 -62.34 67.40 36.83
CA THR A 200 -61.12 67.81 36.09
C THR A 200 -60.22 68.95 36.63
N GLN A 201 -58.92 68.78 36.93
CA GLN A 201 -57.75 68.31 36.16
C GLN A 201 -56.76 69.49 35.95
N THR A 202 -55.45 69.18 36.02
CA THR A 202 -54.27 69.95 35.53
C THR A 202 -53.92 71.27 36.23
N ASP A 203 -52.68 71.69 36.39
CA ASP A 203 -51.33 71.09 36.41
C ASP A 203 -50.36 72.25 36.80
N ILE A 204 -49.12 71.91 37.16
CA ILE A 204 -47.92 72.79 37.17
C ILE A 204 -47.82 73.85 38.30
N ALA A 205 -46.86 73.65 39.22
CA ALA A 205 -45.62 74.44 39.27
C ALA A 205 -44.85 74.22 40.60
N SER A 206 -43.60 73.78 40.43
CA SER A 206 -42.40 74.03 41.24
C SER A 206 -42.50 74.96 42.46
N ALA A 207 -42.05 74.49 43.62
CA ALA A 207 -41.34 75.32 44.59
C ALA A 207 -40.43 74.46 45.47
N SER A 208 -39.12 74.65 45.26
CA SER A 208 -38.05 74.36 46.19
C SER A 208 -38.30 75.05 47.54
N SER A 209 -38.18 74.31 48.65
CA SER A 209 -37.83 74.87 49.95
C SER A 209 -37.19 73.80 50.83
N ASN A 210 -35.92 74.02 51.13
CA ASN A 210 -35.14 73.28 52.11
C ASN A 210 -35.74 73.47 53.51
N SER A 211 -35.77 72.39 54.29
CA SER A 211 -35.68 72.44 55.76
C SER A 211 -35.12 71.13 56.29
N SER A 212 -33.80 71.14 56.51
CA SER A 212 -33.13 70.32 57.51
C SER A 212 -33.68 70.71 58.91
N SER A 213 -33.87 69.88 59.94
CA SER A 213 -33.21 68.63 60.36
C SER A 213 -34.06 67.97 61.46
N ALA A 214 -33.72 66.70 61.72
CA ALA A 214 -33.85 66.00 63.01
C ALA A 214 -35.21 65.38 63.39
N ALA A 215 -35.46 64.20 62.85
CA ALA A 215 -35.76 63.02 63.67
C ALA A 215 -35.27 61.78 62.92
N THR A 216 -34.03 61.42 63.20
CA THR A 216 -33.44 60.11 62.90
C THR A 216 -34.37 59.02 63.41
N SER A 217 -35.21 58.47 62.53
CA SER A 217 -35.62 57.08 62.65
C SER A 217 -34.53 56.29 61.97
N GLN A 218 -33.50 55.97 62.77
CA GLN A 218 -32.65 54.83 62.51
C GLN A 218 -33.59 53.64 62.27
N THR A 219 -33.71 53.22 61.02
CA THR A 219 -33.91 51.80 60.76
C THR A 219 -32.69 51.13 61.35
N ASP A 220 -32.85 50.61 62.55
CA ASP A 220 -32.07 49.51 63.10
C ASP A 220 -32.12 48.35 62.09
N LEU A 221 -31.38 48.47 60.99
CA LEU A 221 -30.79 47.31 60.36
C LEU A 221 -29.76 46.85 61.37
N SER A 222 -30.19 45.92 62.22
CA SER A 222 -29.37 45.34 63.26
C SER A 222 -28.00 45.01 62.66
N GLY A 223 -26.92 45.27 63.40
CA GLY A 223 -25.55 45.05 62.90
C GLY A 223 -25.32 43.64 62.36
N ASN A 224 -26.21 42.68 62.66
CA ASN A 224 -26.26 41.34 62.08
C ASN A 224 -26.58 41.30 60.57
N GLU A 225 -27.40 42.19 60.02
CA GLU A 225 -27.80 42.20 58.60
C GLU A 225 -26.72 42.79 57.71
N VAL A 226 -26.13 43.92 58.13
CA VAL A 226 -24.99 44.52 57.44
C VAL A 226 -23.77 43.59 57.49
N SER A 227 -23.55 42.91 58.61
CA SER A 227 -22.48 41.90 58.72
C SER A 227 -22.73 40.69 57.81
N ARG A 228 -23.99 40.27 57.65
CA ARG A 228 -24.37 39.18 56.74
C ARG A 228 -24.15 39.56 55.29
N ALA A 229 -24.57 40.75 54.88
CA ALA A 229 -24.34 41.26 53.53
C ALA A 229 -22.85 41.42 53.19
N LEU A 230 -22.02 41.85 54.15
CA LEU A 230 -20.56 41.91 53.99
C LEU A 230 -19.93 40.52 53.88
N ALA A 231 -20.43 39.53 54.63
CA ALA A 231 -19.98 38.14 54.50
C ALA A 231 -20.37 37.55 53.14
N ASP A 232 -21.57 37.84 52.63
CA ASP A 232 -22.03 37.40 51.32
C ASP A 232 -21.22 38.03 50.19
N LEU A 233 -20.89 39.32 50.30
CA LEU A 233 -20.02 40.02 49.35
C LEU A 233 -18.60 39.44 49.34
N SER A 234 -18.04 39.16 50.51
CA SER A 234 -16.74 38.51 50.64
C SER A 234 -16.75 37.08 50.08
N SER A 235 -17.84 36.34 50.29
CA SER A 235 -18.07 35.02 49.67
C SER A 235 -18.20 35.11 48.16
N LEU A 236 -18.81 36.16 47.64
CA LEU A 236 -18.95 36.37 46.20
C LEU A 236 -17.59 36.72 45.57
N GLU A 237 -16.79 37.57 46.21
CA GLU A 237 -15.44 37.92 45.74
C GLU A 237 -14.50 36.71 45.72
N THR A 238 -14.59 35.84 46.73
CA THR A 238 -13.83 34.57 46.75
C THR A 238 -14.30 33.60 45.66
N SER A 239 -15.61 33.54 45.38
CA SER A 239 -16.13 32.73 44.28
C SER A 239 -15.67 33.24 42.90
N VAL A 240 -15.68 34.56 42.68
CA VAL A 240 -15.25 35.18 41.42
C VAL A 240 -13.75 35.01 41.19
N THR A 241 -12.94 35.10 42.25
CA THR A 241 -11.49 34.84 42.15
C THR A 241 -11.20 33.37 41.87
N ALA A 242 -11.93 32.43 42.49
CA ALA A 242 -11.85 31.01 42.14
C ALA A 242 -12.24 30.75 40.68
N LEU A 243 -13.31 31.38 40.19
CA LEU A 243 -13.76 31.23 38.80
C LEU A 243 -12.73 31.79 37.80
N ARG A 244 -12.12 32.94 38.10
CA ARG A 244 -11.02 33.49 37.28
C ARG A 244 -9.82 32.55 37.25
N ALA A 245 -9.47 31.95 38.37
CA ALA A 245 -8.39 30.96 38.42
C ALA A 245 -8.72 29.73 37.57
N GLN A 246 -9.98 29.26 37.60
CA GLN A 246 -10.45 28.14 36.82
C GLN A 246 -10.46 28.43 35.31
N ILE A 247 -10.93 29.61 34.89
CA ILE A 247 -10.86 30.09 33.50
C ILE A 247 -9.40 30.16 33.04
N GLY A 248 -8.51 30.70 33.87
CA GLY A 248 -7.08 30.76 33.57
C GLY A 248 -6.46 29.37 33.41
N SER A 249 -6.92 28.38 34.18
CA SER A 249 -6.49 26.99 34.05
C SER A 249 -6.97 26.34 32.76
N LEU A 250 -8.27 26.44 32.45
CA LEU A 250 -8.88 25.89 31.25
C LEU A 250 -8.31 26.52 29.97
N THR A 251 -7.98 27.81 30.01
CA THR A 251 -7.36 28.51 28.87
C THR A 251 -5.96 27.96 28.61
N ARG A 252 -5.16 27.75 29.67
CA ARG A 252 -3.83 27.12 29.55
C ARG A 252 -3.92 25.69 29.03
N GLU A 253 -4.88 24.91 29.47
CA GLU A 253 -5.10 23.55 29.00
C GLU A 253 -5.50 23.51 27.52
N ARG A 254 -6.43 24.37 27.11
CA ARG A 254 -6.82 24.56 25.71
C ARG A 254 -5.62 24.94 24.84
N ASP A 255 -4.81 25.90 25.29
CA ASP A 255 -3.65 26.37 24.54
C ASP A 255 -2.56 25.28 24.45
N SER A 256 -2.36 24.52 25.54
CA SER A 256 -1.50 23.33 25.54
C SER A 256 -1.98 22.23 24.59
N ALA A 257 -3.28 22.05 24.42
CA ALA A 257 -3.86 21.07 23.49
C ALA A 257 -3.84 21.56 22.02
N LEU A 258 -3.83 22.88 21.78
CA LEU A 258 -3.81 23.45 20.44
C LEU A 258 -2.46 23.22 19.73
N ILE A 259 -1.35 23.40 20.45
CA ILE A 259 0.02 23.24 19.92
C ILE A 259 0.25 21.87 19.26
N PRO A 260 -0.03 20.72 19.90
CA PRO A 260 0.15 19.41 19.28
C PRO A 260 -0.82 19.17 18.12
N ASN A 261 -2.04 19.75 18.17
CA ASN A 261 -3.01 19.62 17.08
C ASN A 261 -2.53 20.33 15.80
N ILE A 262 -1.97 21.53 15.93
CA ILE A 262 -1.34 22.26 14.83
C ILE A 262 -0.18 21.44 14.24
N ARG A 263 0.73 20.91 15.08
CA ARG A 263 1.83 20.06 14.60
C ARG A 263 1.35 18.81 13.86
N HIS A 264 0.32 18.15 14.39
CA HIS A 264 -0.25 16.98 13.74
C HIS A 264 -0.89 17.32 12.39
N ARG A 265 -1.51 18.51 12.28
CA ARG A 265 -2.03 19.03 11.01
C ARG A 265 -0.91 19.28 10.01
N ASP A 266 0.16 19.96 10.43
CA ASP A 266 1.32 20.24 9.58
C ASP A 266 1.98 18.93 9.10
N GLN A 267 2.08 17.93 9.97
CA GLN A 267 2.63 16.62 9.62
C GLN A 267 1.75 15.87 8.61
N ARG A 268 0.43 15.93 8.75
CA ARG A 268 -0.51 15.40 7.75
C ARG A 268 -0.36 16.09 6.41
N ASP A 269 -0.27 17.41 6.40
CA ASP A 269 -0.19 18.19 5.17
C ASP A 269 1.16 17.92 4.45
N SER A 270 2.25 17.74 5.22
CA SER A 270 3.54 17.24 4.71
C SER A 270 3.42 15.87 4.05
N MET A 271 2.81 14.89 4.73
CA MET A 271 2.61 13.54 4.16
C MET A 271 1.75 13.57 2.90
N VAL A 272 0.71 14.40 2.85
CA VAL A 272 -0.13 14.56 1.67
C VAL A 272 0.68 15.12 0.50
N SER A 273 1.58 16.07 0.75
CA SER A 273 2.48 16.60 -0.29
C SER A 273 3.41 15.52 -0.83
N GLU A 274 4.06 14.75 0.06
CA GLU A 274 4.96 13.65 -0.35
C GLU A 274 4.23 12.56 -1.16
N LEU A 275 3.00 12.21 -0.76
CA LEU A 275 2.17 11.25 -1.51
C LEU A 275 1.79 11.78 -2.90
N CYS A 276 1.50 13.07 -3.02
CA CYS A 276 1.25 13.71 -4.31
C CYS A 276 2.50 13.67 -5.21
N ASP A 277 3.68 13.95 -4.64
CA ASP A 277 4.94 13.88 -5.38
C ASP A 277 5.26 12.47 -5.85
N ALA A 278 5.12 11.47 -4.97
CA ALA A 278 5.29 10.06 -5.31
C ALA A 278 4.32 9.63 -6.42
N ARG A 279 3.04 10.03 -6.32
CA ARG A 279 2.04 9.76 -7.36
C ARG A 279 2.45 10.38 -8.69
N ASN A 280 2.97 11.61 -8.69
CA ASN A 280 3.42 12.29 -9.90
C ASN A 280 4.67 11.64 -10.51
N VAL A 281 5.58 11.09 -9.70
CA VAL A 281 6.72 10.30 -10.18
C VAL A 281 6.25 9.03 -10.85
N VAL A 282 5.33 8.28 -10.23
CA VAL A 282 4.75 7.06 -10.81
C VAL A 282 3.97 7.36 -12.10
N ALA A 283 3.22 8.46 -12.14
CA ALA A 283 2.51 8.88 -13.33
C ALA A 283 3.47 9.20 -14.50
N ARG A 284 4.64 9.80 -14.19
CA ARG A 284 5.69 10.10 -15.16
C ARG A 284 6.45 8.86 -15.65
N SER A 285 6.70 7.87 -14.80
CA SER A 285 7.43 6.66 -15.19
C SER A 285 6.58 5.64 -15.97
N ARG A 286 5.26 5.73 -15.85
CA ARG A 286 4.33 4.82 -16.56
C ARG A 286 4.47 4.86 -18.10
N PRO A 287 4.48 6.02 -18.78
CA PRO A 287 4.72 6.07 -20.22
C PRO A 287 6.11 5.55 -20.62
N GLU A 288 7.15 5.78 -19.83
CA GLU A 288 8.49 5.22 -20.09
C GLU A 288 8.46 3.69 -20.07
N LEU A 289 7.74 3.11 -19.11
CA LEU A 289 7.56 1.66 -18.98
C LEU A 289 6.74 1.10 -20.14
N ASP A 290 5.71 1.81 -20.60
CA ASP A 290 4.92 1.42 -21.77
C ASP A 290 5.74 1.48 -23.07
N VAL A 291 6.63 2.48 -23.23
CA VAL A 291 7.59 2.54 -24.34
C VAL A 291 8.57 1.36 -24.29
N ALA A 292 9.14 1.07 -23.12
CA ALA A 292 10.04 -0.08 -22.94
C ALA A 292 9.34 -1.42 -23.23
N ARG A 293 8.05 -1.55 -22.87
CA ARG A 293 7.24 -2.73 -23.23
C ARG A 293 7.02 -2.82 -24.73
N ALA A 294 6.67 -1.71 -25.39
CA ALA A 294 6.48 -1.69 -26.84
C ALA A 294 7.77 -2.07 -27.58
N ALA A 295 8.92 -1.59 -27.13
CA ALA A 295 10.22 -1.92 -27.69
C ALA A 295 10.63 -3.40 -27.51
N ASN A 296 10.11 -4.08 -26.48
CA ASN A 296 10.40 -5.50 -26.23
C ASN A 296 9.58 -6.46 -27.10
N ILE A 297 8.45 -6.04 -27.68
CA ILE A 297 7.58 -6.90 -28.49
C ILE A 297 8.33 -7.47 -29.72
N PRO A 298 9.04 -6.67 -30.54
CA PRO A 298 9.79 -7.17 -31.68
C PRO A 298 10.87 -8.18 -31.28
N LEU A 299 11.59 -7.93 -30.17
CA LEU A 299 12.63 -8.85 -29.67
C LEU A 299 12.06 -10.22 -29.28
N LEU A 300 10.90 -10.22 -28.61
CA LEU A 300 10.18 -11.45 -28.28
C LEU A 300 9.73 -12.22 -29.52
N ASP A 301 9.26 -11.51 -30.56
CA ASP A 301 8.86 -12.12 -31.82
C ASP A 301 10.06 -12.65 -32.61
N ASP A 302 11.19 -11.94 -32.63
CA ASP A 302 12.43 -12.43 -33.22
C ASP A 302 12.96 -13.68 -32.49
N LEU A 303 12.93 -13.69 -31.16
CA LEU A 303 13.27 -14.88 -30.38
C LEU A 303 12.37 -16.07 -30.71
N ARG A 304 11.06 -15.84 -30.89
CA ARG A 304 10.13 -16.88 -31.35
C ARG A 304 10.48 -17.38 -32.74
N ARG A 305 10.82 -16.49 -33.68
CA ARG A 305 11.21 -16.85 -35.05
C ARG A 305 12.52 -17.64 -35.07
N VAL A 306 13.53 -17.21 -34.32
CA VAL A 306 14.82 -17.92 -34.21
C VAL A 306 14.61 -19.30 -33.61
N ASN A 307 13.79 -19.43 -32.55
CA ASN A 307 13.45 -20.74 -31.99
C ASN A 307 12.74 -21.64 -33.00
N ALA A 308 11.80 -21.12 -33.79
CA ALA A 308 11.13 -21.89 -34.84
C ALA A 308 12.13 -22.39 -35.91
N LEU A 309 13.08 -21.54 -36.33
CA LEU A 309 14.13 -21.91 -37.27
C LEU A 309 15.08 -22.97 -36.70
N LEU A 310 15.49 -22.85 -35.44
CA LEU A 310 16.32 -23.84 -34.78
C LEU A 310 15.63 -25.20 -34.69
N VAL A 311 14.34 -25.22 -34.35
CA VAL A 311 13.52 -26.45 -34.33
C VAL A 311 13.42 -27.06 -35.73
N ALA A 312 13.17 -26.24 -36.75
CA ALA A 312 13.11 -26.70 -38.14
C ALA A 312 14.45 -27.29 -38.62
N HIS A 313 15.57 -26.62 -38.31
CA HIS A 313 16.92 -27.10 -38.65
C HIS A 313 17.26 -28.40 -37.91
N ALA A 314 16.91 -28.52 -36.63
CA ALA A 314 17.09 -29.75 -35.87
C ALA A 314 16.27 -30.91 -36.46
N ALA A 315 15.03 -30.65 -36.90
CA ALA A 315 14.20 -31.64 -37.55
C ALA A 315 14.78 -32.09 -38.91
N GLU A 316 15.30 -31.16 -39.71
CA GLU A 316 15.93 -31.50 -41.00
C GLU A 316 17.22 -32.30 -40.80
N HIS A 317 18.06 -31.89 -39.86
CA HIS A 317 19.27 -32.64 -39.50
C HIS A 317 18.93 -34.07 -39.07
N GLN A 318 17.83 -34.28 -38.33
CA GLN A 318 17.38 -35.61 -37.95
C GLN A 318 16.93 -36.44 -39.17
N ARG A 319 16.32 -35.83 -40.17
CA ARG A 319 15.97 -36.51 -41.44
C ARG A 319 17.22 -36.91 -42.20
N ASP A 320 18.21 -36.04 -42.32
CA ASP A 320 19.47 -36.35 -42.99
C ASP A 320 20.24 -37.47 -42.30
N VAL A 321 20.30 -37.45 -40.96
CA VAL A 321 20.88 -38.55 -40.17
C VAL A 321 20.15 -39.87 -40.45
N THR A 322 18.83 -39.84 -40.63
CA THR A 322 18.04 -41.03 -40.96
C THR A 322 18.35 -41.51 -42.37
N ARG A 323 18.37 -40.62 -43.36
CA ARG A 323 18.75 -40.95 -44.75
C ARG A 323 20.14 -41.58 -44.85
N VAL A 324 21.13 -41.02 -44.12
CA VAL A 324 22.48 -41.58 -44.07
C VAL A 324 22.47 -42.99 -43.49
N ARG A 325 21.71 -43.24 -42.42
CA ARG A 325 21.58 -44.60 -41.85
C ARG A 325 20.94 -45.57 -42.82
N ASP A 326 19.89 -45.16 -43.53
CA ASP A 326 19.22 -46.04 -44.50
C ASP A 326 20.14 -46.38 -45.69
N LEU A 327 20.96 -45.42 -46.14
CA LEU A 327 22.00 -45.64 -47.15
C LEU A 327 23.10 -46.58 -46.64
N GLU A 328 23.56 -46.42 -45.39
CA GLU A 328 24.54 -47.32 -44.76
C GLU A 328 23.99 -48.75 -44.65
N VAL A 329 22.71 -48.91 -44.28
CA VAL A 329 22.04 -50.22 -44.22
C VAL A 329 21.90 -50.83 -45.61
N SER A 330 21.49 -50.04 -46.60
CA SER A 330 21.39 -50.48 -48.00
C SER A 330 22.74 -50.91 -48.55
N SER A 331 23.81 -50.14 -48.29
CA SER A 331 25.19 -50.48 -48.64
C SER A 331 25.68 -51.75 -47.93
N SER A 332 25.38 -51.93 -46.64
CA SER A 332 25.73 -53.15 -45.90
C SER A 332 24.98 -54.38 -46.41
N THR A 333 23.75 -54.21 -46.91
CA THR A 333 22.93 -55.28 -47.48
C THR A 333 23.42 -55.66 -48.88
N ALA A 334 23.78 -54.67 -49.71
CA ALA A 334 24.43 -54.88 -51.01
C ALA A 334 25.86 -55.44 -50.89
N GLY A 335 26.60 -55.06 -49.85
CA GLY A 335 27.91 -55.61 -49.50
C GLY A 335 27.85 -57.04 -48.92
N ARG A 336 26.69 -57.50 -48.41
CA ARG A 336 26.49 -58.90 -48.02
C ARG A 336 26.37 -59.86 -49.20
N SER A 337 26.16 -59.37 -50.42
CA SER A 337 26.31 -60.16 -51.66
C SER A 337 27.76 -60.23 -52.18
N VAL A 338 28.69 -59.42 -51.65
CA VAL A 338 30.11 -59.46 -52.05
C VAL A 338 31.01 -59.24 -50.82
N LEU A 339 31.38 -60.36 -50.19
CA LEU A 339 32.56 -60.57 -49.34
C LEU A 339 32.80 -59.66 -48.10
N LEU A 340 32.74 -60.34 -46.94
CA LEU A 340 33.46 -60.11 -45.68
C LEU A 340 34.60 -59.04 -45.70
N ARG A 341 34.33 -57.82 -45.21
CA ARG A 341 35.37 -57.01 -44.53
C ARG A 341 34.77 -55.92 -43.63
N LYS A 342 35.12 -55.96 -42.33
CA LYS A 342 34.77 -54.97 -41.29
C LYS A 342 35.57 -53.66 -41.42
N PRO A 343 34.98 -52.49 -41.09
CA PRO A 343 35.74 -51.32 -40.61
C PRO A 343 35.32 -50.86 -39.18
N PRO A 344 36.11 -49.96 -38.54
CA PRO A 344 36.12 -49.77 -37.09
C PRO A 344 35.10 -48.74 -36.56
N VAL A 345 34.57 -49.02 -35.37
CA VAL A 345 33.53 -48.28 -34.66
C VAL A 345 34.16 -47.37 -33.61
N THR A 346 34.57 -46.14 -33.97
CA THR A 346 35.06 -45.19 -32.95
C THR A 346 34.63 -43.72 -33.14
N THR A 347 34.19 -43.27 -34.32
CA THR A 347 33.74 -41.88 -34.52
C THR A 347 32.27 -41.63 -34.14
N ARG A 348 31.46 -42.69 -34.00
CA ARG A 348 30.01 -42.63 -33.74
C ARG A 348 29.61 -42.14 -32.34
N ARG A 349 30.47 -42.26 -31.32
CA ARG A 349 30.11 -41.95 -29.92
C ARG A 349 30.27 -40.48 -29.52
N LEU A 350 31.19 -39.74 -30.15
CA LEU A 350 31.48 -38.35 -29.79
C LEU A 350 30.44 -37.35 -30.34
N PHE A 351 29.85 -37.63 -31.50
CA PHE A 351 28.87 -36.72 -32.12
C PHE A 351 27.50 -36.77 -31.44
N CYS A 352 26.99 -37.97 -31.12
CA CYS A 352 25.73 -38.12 -30.38
C CYS A 352 25.79 -37.55 -28.95
N PHE A 353 26.96 -37.60 -28.29
CA PHE A 353 27.12 -37.03 -26.94
C PHE A 353 27.08 -35.49 -26.93
N ARG A 354 27.64 -34.84 -27.95
CA ARG A 354 27.61 -33.36 -28.06
C ARG A 354 26.21 -32.85 -28.41
N LEU A 355 25.48 -33.52 -29.30
CA LEU A 355 24.10 -33.13 -29.64
C LEU A 355 23.13 -33.33 -28.46
N HIS A 356 23.31 -34.38 -27.66
CA HIS A 356 22.52 -34.63 -26.46
C HIS A 356 22.71 -33.53 -25.39
N ARG A 357 23.94 -32.98 -25.24
CA ARG A 357 24.23 -31.87 -24.31
C ARG A 357 23.58 -30.55 -24.75
N VAL A 358 23.54 -30.28 -26.06
CA VAL A 358 22.91 -29.08 -26.63
C VAL A 358 21.39 -29.14 -26.55
N LEU A 359 20.78 -30.31 -26.82
CA LEU A 359 19.33 -30.53 -26.71
C LEU A 359 18.83 -30.52 -25.25
N MET A 360 19.61 -31.06 -24.30
CA MET A 360 19.24 -31.04 -22.88
C MET A 360 19.31 -29.64 -22.25
N ARG A 361 20.23 -28.77 -22.71
CA ARG A 361 20.33 -27.37 -22.24
C ARG A 361 19.23 -26.48 -22.82
N SER A 362 18.83 -26.71 -24.07
CA SER A 362 17.72 -25.98 -24.71
C SER A 362 16.34 -26.42 -24.16
N ALA A 363 16.15 -27.70 -23.82
CA ALA A 363 14.94 -28.17 -23.15
C ALA A 363 14.75 -27.57 -21.73
N TRP A 364 15.83 -27.22 -21.04
CA TRP A 364 15.79 -26.52 -19.76
C TRP A 364 15.26 -25.08 -19.88
N LEU A 365 15.55 -24.40 -20.99
CA LEU A 365 15.12 -23.02 -21.27
C LEU A 365 13.67 -22.94 -21.78
N LEU A 366 13.10 -24.05 -22.25
CA LEU A 366 11.75 -24.14 -22.83
C LEU A 366 10.66 -24.56 -21.83
N CYS A 367 10.97 -24.79 -20.56
CA CYS A 367 9.96 -25.21 -19.56
C CYS A 367 9.23 -23.98 -18.98
N PRO A 368 7.95 -23.70 -19.33
CA PRO A 368 7.26 -22.46 -18.93
C PRO A 368 6.57 -22.56 -17.56
N CYS A 369 6.95 -23.51 -16.69
CA CYS A 369 6.20 -23.76 -15.45
C CYS A 369 6.56 -22.85 -14.26
N ALA A 370 7.33 -21.77 -14.48
CA ALA A 370 7.63 -20.78 -13.45
C ALA A 370 6.90 -19.46 -13.71
N ALA A 371 5.58 -19.48 -13.63
CA ALA A 371 4.79 -18.27 -13.40
C ALA A 371 3.97 -18.48 -12.13
N PRO A 372 4.33 -17.90 -10.97
CA PRO A 372 3.45 -17.89 -9.82
C PRO A 372 2.35 -16.86 -10.11
N ARG A 373 1.13 -17.35 -10.37
CA ARG A 373 -0.08 -16.55 -10.18
C ARG A 373 -0.26 -16.31 -8.68
N LEU A 374 -0.41 -15.04 -8.30
CA LEU A 374 -0.91 -14.63 -7.00
C LEU A 374 -2.33 -15.17 -6.77
N ASN A 375 -2.50 -16.04 -5.79
CA ASN A 375 -3.46 -15.97 -4.67
C ASN A 375 -3.65 -17.38 -4.10
N ASP A 376 -3.15 -17.61 -2.90
CA ASP A 376 -3.93 -18.11 -1.75
C ASP A 376 -2.97 -18.55 -0.65
N GLY A 377 -3.30 -18.13 0.57
CA GLY A 377 -2.57 -18.48 1.77
C GLY A 377 -2.62 -19.98 2.06
N LEU A 378 -1.64 -20.39 2.85
CA LEU A 378 -1.46 -21.68 3.51
C LEU A 378 -0.90 -22.86 2.68
N LYS A 379 0.24 -23.34 3.22
CA LYS A 379 0.82 -24.70 3.15
C LYS A 379 1.40 -25.14 1.82
N HIS A 380 2.73 -25.19 1.68
CA HIS A 380 3.39 -26.23 0.89
C HIS A 380 4.82 -26.57 1.34
N ARG A 381 4.95 -27.70 2.05
CA ARG A 381 6.20 -28.47 2.22
C ARG A 381 6.30 -29.65 1.22
N THR A 382 5.55 -29.64 0.12
CA THR A 382 5.36 -30.83 -0.75
C THR A 382 5.72 -30.68 -2.22
N THR A 383 6.30 -29.55 -2.65
CA THR A 383 6.67 -29.30 -4.06
C THR A 383 7.92 -30.05 -4.56
N SER A 384 8.74 -30.64 -3.66
CA SER A 384 9.95 -31.39 -4.05
C SER A 384 9.67 -32.81 -4.58
N ALA A 385 8.53 -33.42 -4.22
CA ALA A 385 8.21 -34.80 -4.59
C ALA A 385 7.60 -34.92 -6.01
N ALA A 386 6.83 -33.92 -6.46
CA ALA A 386 6.23 -33.91 -7.79
C ALA A 386 7.27 -33.80 -8.92
N TYR A 387 8.37 -33.07 -8.68
CA TYR A 387 9.48 -32.92 -9.62
C TYR A 387 10.23 -34.24 -9.88
N ARG A 388 10.38 -35.11 -8.87
CA ARG A 388 11.07 -36.41 -9.02
C ARG A 388 10.21 -37.45 -9.75
N LEU A 389 8.89 -37.42 -9.55
CA LEU A 389 7.96 -38.38 -10.18
C LEU A 389 7.74 -38.09 -11.68
N GLY A 390 7.71 -36.82 -12.09
CA GLY A 390 7.63 -36.44 -13.51
C GLY A 390 8.86 -36.85 -14.33
N TRP A 391 10.05 -36.72 -13.74
CA TRP A 391 11.32 -37.14 -14.34
C TRP A 391 11.43 -38.66 -14.54
N CYS A 392 10.94 -39.46 -13.58
CA CYS A 392 10.98 -40.92 -13.68
C CYS A 392 10.04 -41.48 -14.77
N ARG A 393 8.88 -40.85 -15.01
CA ARG A 393 7.87 -41.33 -15.98
C ARG A 393 8.25 -41.05 -17.44
N TRP A 394 8.99 -39.95 -17.69
CA TRP A 394 9.48 -39.63 -19.03
C TRP A 394 10.69 -40.49 -19.42
N ARG A 395 11.58 -40.77 -18.46
CA ARG A 395 12.76 -41.65 -18.63
C ARG A 395 12.38 -43.11 -18.92
N THR A 396 11.29 -43.63 -18.35
CA THR A 396 10.84 -45.01 -18.57
C THR A 396 10.18 -45.21 -19.94
N ARG A 397 9.41 -44.24 -20.44
CA ARG A 397 8.82 -44.35 -21.80
C ARG A 397 9.84 -44.23 -22.92
N PHE A 398 10.89 -43.43 -22.73
CA PHE A 398 11.93 -43.25 -23.75
C PHE A 398 12.93 -44.43 -23.81
N LEU A 399 13.19 -45.09 -22.67
CA LEU A 399 14.00 -46.31 -22.64
C LEU A 399 13.26 -47.55 -23.18
N ALA A 400 11.94 -47.61 -23.06
CA ALA A 400 11.13 -48.69 -23.62
C ALA A 400 11.01 -48.63 -25.16
N ALA A 401 11.11 -47.44 -25.77
CA ALA A 401 11.07 -47.25 -27.22
C ALA A 401 12.43 -47.47 -27.93
N ALA A 402 13.52 -47.61 -27.17
CA ALA A 402 14.89 -47.74 -27.70
C ALA A 402 15.47 -49.17 -27.59
N ALA A 403 14.69 -50.16 -27.13
CA ALA A 403 15.13 -51.55 -27.07
C ALA A 403 14.88 -52.25 -28.42
N PRO A 404 15.88 -52.89 -29.04
CA PRO A 404 15.67 -53.67 -30.27
C PRO A 404 14.89 -54.98 -29.95
N PRO A 405 14.09 -55.52 -30.88
CA PRO A 405 13.43 -56.81 -30.69
C PRO A 405 14.48 -57.92 -30.65
N LEU A 406 14.37 -58.83 -29.67
CA LEU A 406 15.16 -60.05 -29.59
C LEU A 406 14.82 -60.98 -30.77
N PRO A 407 15.80 -61.61 -31.43
CA PRO A 407 15.53 -62.55 -32.51
C PRO A 407 15.08 -63.91 -31.95
N GLY A 408 13.84 -64.28 -32.24
CA GLY A 408 13.33 -65.65 -32.42
C GLY A 408 13.62 -66.70 -31.34
N SER A 409 12.61 -67.01 -30.52
CA SER A 409 12.36 -68.39 -30.09
C SER A 409 11.14 -68.90 -30.86
N SER A 410 11.38 -69.82 -31.80
CA SER A 410 10.36 -70.74 -32.28
C SER A 410 10.53 -72.05 -31.51
N VAL A 411 9.53 -72.36 -30.67
CA VAL A 411 8.85 -73.67 -30.57
C VAL A 411 7.39 -73.35 -30.34
#